data_AF-A0A939EZH1-F1
#
_entry.id   AF-A0A939EZH1-F1
#
_cell.length_a   1.000
_cell.length_b   1.000
_cell.length_c   1.000
_cell.angle_alpha   90.00
_cell.angle_beta   90.00
_cell.angle_gamma   90.00
#
_symmetry.space_group_name_H-M   'P 1'
#
loop_
_entity.id
_entity.type
_entity.pdbx_description
1 polymer ?
#
loop_
_entity_poly.entity_id
_entity_poly.type
_entity_poly.pdbx_seq_one_letter_code
_entity_poly.pdbx_strand_id
1 'polypeptide(L)'
;MAIFDNIAKAAKDFFVEEDDAATKPAVTPPAQLASASSSQPLPSFSAGAQPEQRHLDHIAGLLTGDGKDFAAYMKMVKSMAAAGMSGPLLYQTAFNAFAAINGATVLGLLASAATFETALQSDRNKVLERHREKIGETKGSNIAPSVLLNLTGQEQKLALEIADLTRQLQEKQQQLTETQQQLTEERQKTQSALASYEAANASALSELQTHRKAAETFLAGSGAVK
;
A
#
# COMPACT_ATOMS: atom_id res chain seq x y z
N MET A 1 38.55 -5.31 -20.02
CA MET A 1 38.98 -3.93 -20.33
C MET A 1 37.98 -3.25 -21.26
N ALA A 2 36.77 -2.91 -20.77
CA ALA A 2 35.74 -2.24 -21.59
C ALA A 2 34.93 -1.18 -20.82
N ILE A 3 35.37 -0.83 -19.60
CA ILE A 3 34.63 0.08 -18.70
C ILE A 3 35.20 1.51 -18.76
N PHE A 4 36.46 1.68 -19.20
CA PHE A 4 37.13 2.98 -19.25
C PHE A 4 36.78 3.83 -20.47
N ASP A 5 36.26 3.26 -21.56
CA ASP A 5 35.90 4.02 -22.78
C ASP A 5 34.62 4.86 -22.64
N ASN A 6 33.72 4.50 -21.72
CA ASN A 6 32.46 5.23 -21.55
C ASN A 6 32.59 6.52 -20.72
N ILE A 7 33.67 6.66 -19.93
CA ILE A 7 33.90 7.86 -19.12
C ILE A 7 34.53 8.98 -19.95
N ALA A 8 35.36 8.63 -20.95
CA ALA A 8 35.99 9.63 -21.83
C ALA A 8 35.00 10.29 -22.81
N LYS A 9 33.88 9.64 -23.14
CA LYS A 9 32.86 10.19 -24.03
C LYS A 9 31.93 11.20 -23.33
N ALA A 10 31.68 11.03 -22.04
CA ALA A 10 30.83 11.93 -21.26
C ALA A 10 31.51 13.25 -20.86
N ALA A 11 32.85 13.29 -20.83
CA ALA A 11 33.61 14.49 -20.44
C ALA A 11 33.80 15.50 -21.59
N LYS A 12 33.45 15.14 -22.83
CA LYS A 12 33.65 16.01 -24.01
C LYS A 12 32.47 16.93 -24.33
N ASP A 13 31.30 16.68 -23.76
CA ASP A 13 30.10 17.52 -23.91
C ASP A 13 29.98 18.62 -22.83
N PHE A 14 30.98 18.74 -21.94
CA PHE A 14 30.95 19.71 -20.84
C PHE A 14 31.85 20.94 -21.06
N PHE A 15 32.56 21.03 -22.19
CA PHE A 15 33.50 22.12 -22.50
C PHE A 15 33.24 22.69 -23.89
N VAL A 16 32.14 23.44 -24.02
CA VAL A 16 31.98 24.47 -25.06
C VAL A 16 31.47 25.72 -24.34
N GLU A 17 32.40 26.62 -24.02
CA GLU A 17 32.15 28.02 -23.76
C GLU A 17 32.14 28.77 -25.11
N GLU A 18 31.05 29.47 -25.41
CA GLU A 18 31.08 30.68 -26.23
C GLU A 18 30.12 31.70 -25.61
N ASP A 19 30.75 32.77 -25.14
CA ASP A 19 30.20 34.02 -24.61
C ASP A 19 29.95 34.95 -25.80
N ASP A 20 28.80 35.62 -25.88
CA ASP A 20 28.78 37.08 -26.06
C ASP A 20 27.39 37.75 -26.01
N ALA A 21 27.42 38.97 -25.47
CA ALA A 21 26.56 40.13 -25.71
C ALA A 21 25.16 40.23 -25.06
N ALA A 22 25.17 40.65 -23.79
CA ALA A 22 24.54 41.88 -23.27
C ALA A 22 23.16 42.35 -23.79
N THR A 23 22.14 42.33 -22.90
CA THR A 23 21.34 43.51 -22.52
C THR A 23 20.47 43.22 -21.28
N LYS A 24 20.57 44.07 -20.26
CA LYS A 24 19.68 44.22 -19.09
C LYS A 24 19.33 45.72 -19.00
N PRO A 25 18.28 46.18 -18.29
CA PRO A 25 17.34 45.44 -17.43
C PRO A 25 15.85 45.85 -17.58
N ALA A 26 14.92 44.97 -17.23
CA ALA A 26 13.63 45.38 -16.66
C ALA A 26 13.20 44.35 -15.62
N VAL A 27 13.19 44.78 -14.36
CA VAL A 27 12.74 44.00 -13.20
C VAL A 27 11.22 44.10 -13.15
N THR A 28 10.53 43.05 -13.60
CA THR A 28 9.11 42.82 -13.27
C THR A 28 9.03 41.91 -12.04
N PRO A 29 8.28 42.29 -10.98
CA PRO A 29 8.09 41.43 -9.83
C PRO A 29 7.32 40.16 -10.23
N PRO A 30 7.59 39.00 -9.60
CA PRO A 30 6.86 37.78 -9.89
C PRO A 30 5.40 37.94 -9.47
N ALA A 31 4.50 37.67 -10.42
CA ALA A 31 3.08 37.56 -10.17
C ALA A 31 2.84 36.55 -9.04
N GLN A 32 2.16 37.00 -7.98
CA GLN A 32 1.58 36.11 -6.99
C GLN A 32 0.68 35.12 -7.74
N LEU A 33 1.04 33.83 -7.68
CA LEU A 33 0.12 32.73 -7.95
C LEU A 33 -1.01 32.86 -6.93
N ALA A 34 -2.08 33.53 -7.33
CA ALA A 34 -3.35 33.44 -6.65
C ALA A 34 -3.78 31.97 -6.73
N SER A 35 -3.56 31.22 -5.65
CA SER A 35 -4.29 29.98 -5.41
C SER A 35 -5.77 30.34 -5.36
N ALA A 36 -6.44 30.25 -6.49
CA ALA A 36 -7.87 30.14 -6.55
C ALA A 36 -8.22 28.78 -5.94
N SER A 37 -8.34 28.75 -4.62
CA SER A 37 -9.00 27.68 -3.89
C SER A 37 -10.46 27.72 -4.35
N SER A 38 -10.78 26.99 -5.43
CA SER A 38 -12.15 26.64 -5.76
C SER A 38 -12.62 25.70 -4.66
N SER A 39 -13.14 26.27 -3.57
CA SER A 39 -13.94 25.55 -2.60
C SER A 39 -15.21 25.09 -3.31
N GLN A 40 -15.12 23.93 -3.96
CA GLN A 40 -16.31 23.20 -4.35
C GLN A 40 -17.10 22.95 -3.07
N PRO A 41 -18.39 23.33 -3.02
CA PRO A 41 -19.22 22.98 -1.88
C PRO A 41 -19.31 21.46 -1.84
N LEU A 42 -18.70 20.87 -0.80
CA LEU A 42 -18.96 19.48 -0.44
C LEU A 42 -20.48 19.33 -0.26
N PRO A 43 -21.11 18.33 -0.87
CA PRO A 43 -22.53 18.11 -0.68
C PRO A 43 -22.79 17.91 0.82
N SER A 44 -23.62 18.79 1.38
CA SER A 44 -24.10 18.67 2.75
C SER A 44 -25.03 17.46 2.80
N PHE A 45 -24.52 16.33 3.29
CA PHE A 45 -25.33 15.16 3.57
C PHE A 45 -26.10 15.42 4.86
N SER A 46 -27.36 15.83 4.72
CA SER A 46 -28.30 15.88 5.84
C SER A 46 -28.50 14.45 6.37
N ALA A 47 -27.97 14.17 7.56
CA ALA A 47 -28.10 12.89 8.27
C ALA A 47 -29.51 12.67 8.87
N GLY A 48 -30.54 13.22 8.23
CA GLY A 48 -31.95 13.03 8.55
C GLY A 48 -32.68 12.53 7.30
N ALA A 49 -32.34 11.33 6.84
CA ALA A 49 -32.97 10.75 5.66
C ALA A 49 -34.42 10.37 5.98
N GLN A 50 -35.36 11.22 5.58
CA GLN A 50 -36.74 10.80 5.40
C GLN A 50 -36.77 9.66 4.38
N PRO A 51 -37.54 8.59 4.63
CA PRO A 51 -37.62 7.48 3.67
C PRO A 51 -38.15 8.03 2.34
N GLU A 52 -37.38 7.88 1.27
CA GLU A 52 -37.81 8.34 -0.05
C GLU A 52 -39.06 7.55 -0.49
N GLN A 53 -40.01 8.23 -1.15
CA GLN A 53 -41.29 7.66 -1.55
C GLN A 53 -41.14 6.34 -2.31
N ARG A 54 -40.15 6.22 -3.20
CA ARG A 54 -39.86 4.98 -3.94
C ARG A 54 -39.52 3.78 -3.05
N HIS A 55 -38.88 4.02 -1.89
CA HIS A 55 -38.54 2.96 -0.95
C HIS A 55 -39.78 2.53 -0.16
N LEU A 56 -40.65 3.48 0.17
CA LEU A 56 -41.95 3.19 0.79
C LEU A 56 -42.83 2.37 -0.15
N ASP A 57 -42.87 2.72 -1.43
CA ASP A 57 -43.66 2.00 -2.44
C ASP A 57 -43.11 0.57 -2.68
N HIS A 58 -41.78 0.40 -2.72
CA HIS A 58 -41.14 -0.93 -2.83
C HIS A 58 -41.44 -1.81 -1.62
N ILE A 59 -41.31 -1.26 -0.41
CA ILE A 59 -41.62 -1.97 0.84
C ILE A 59 -43.12 -2.32 0.90
N ALA A 60 -44.00 -1.43 0.46
CA ALA A 60 -45.43 -1.71 0.37
C ALA A 60 -45.72 -2.86 -0.61
N GLY A 61 -44.98 -2.93 -1.74
CA GLY A 61 -45.03 -4.06 -2.67
C GLY A 61 -44.59 -5.38 -2.04
N LEU A 62 -43.52 -5.38 -1.24
CA LEU A 62 -43.05 -6.57 -0.51
C LEU A 62 -44.03 -7.04 0.57
N LEU A 63 -44.81 -6.12 1.13
CA LEU A 63 -45.83 -6.39 2.16
C LEU A 63 -47.23 -6.62 1.57
N THR A 64 -47.33 -6.83 0.26
CA THR A 64 -48.60 -7.17 -0.40
C THR A 64 -48.78 -8.69 -0.37
N GLY A 65 -49.74 -9.19 0.42
CA GLY A 65 -50.15 -10.59 0.40
C GLY A 65 -51.58 -10.80 -0.12
N ASP A 66 -52.19 -11.90 0.30
CA ASP A 66 -53.47 -12.43 -0.20
C ASP A 66 -54.72 -11.77 0.42
N GLY A 67 -54.53 -10.77 1.29
CA GLY A 67 -55.59 -10.07 2.00
C GLY A 67 -56.13 -10.77 3.24
N LYS A 68 -55.65 -11.99 3.55
CA LYS A 68 -55.93 -12.74 4.79
C LYS A 68 -54.71 -12.77 5.73
N ASP A 69 -53.75 -11.91 5.44
CA ASP A 69 -52.42 -11.87 5.98
C ASP A 69 -52.25 -10.81 7.07
N PHE A 70 -51.07 -10.81 7.70
CA PHE A 70 -50.73 -9.87 8.75
C PHE A 70 -50.76 -8.41 8.26
N ALA A 71 -50.46 -8.15 6.99
CA ALA A 71 -50.50 -6.80 6.42
C ALA A 71 -51.94 -6.25 6.36
N ALA A 72 -52.93 -7.06 5.97
CA ALA A 72 -54.34 -6.67 6.00
C ALA A 72 -54.86 -6.50 7.43
N TYR A 73 -54.47 -7.39 8.36
CA TYR A 73 -54.77 -7.23 9.79
C TYR A 73 -54.22 -5.91 10.35
N MET A 74 -52.98 -5.55 10.01
CA MET A 74 -52.38 -4.28 10.44
C MET A 74 -53.10 -3.05 9.90
N LYS A 75 -53.69 -3.09 8.69
CA LYS A 75 -54.54 -2.00 8.18
C LYS A 75 -55.78 -1.81 9.06
N MET A 76 -56.38 -2.91 9.51
CA MET A 76 -57.56 -2.91 10.37
C MET A 76 -57.23 -2.42 11.79
N VAL A 77 -56.10 -2.88 12.36
CA VAL A 77 -55.57 -2.35 13.63
C VAL A 77 -55.32 -0.85 13.53
N LYS A 78 -54.68 -0.37 12.45
CA LYS A 78 -54.46 1.07 12.22
C LYS A 78 -55.77 1.86 12.12
N SER A 79 -56.78 1.32 11.45
CA SER A 79 -58.10 1.95 11.34
C SER A 79 -58.81 2.05 12.69
N MET A 80 -58.81 0.98 13.48
CA MET A 80 -59.39 0.99 14.83
C MET A 80 -58.61 1.88 15.81
N ALA A 81 -57.28 1.94 15.64
CA ALA A 81 -56.43 2.87 16.40
C ALA A 81 -56.76 4.33 16.08
N ALA A 82 -56.96 4.65 14.80
CA ALA A 82 -57.41 5.98 14.37
C ALA A 82 -58.82 6.32 14.89
N ALA A 83 -59.66 5.31 15.13
CA ALA A 83 -60.97 5.46 15.79
C ALA A 83 -60.88 5.61 17.32
N GLY A 84 -59.67 5.70 17.89
CA GLY A 84 -59.44 5.96 19.32
C GLY A 84 -59.27 4.70 20.18
N MET A 85 -59.29 3.49 19.60
CA MET A 85 -58.98 2.27 20.35
C MET A 85 -57.47 2.13 20.59
N SER A 86 -57.08 1.65 21.77
CA SER A 86 -55.68 1.46 22.10
C SER A 86 -55.48 0.28 23.07
N GLY A 87 -54.23 -0.10 23.30
CA GLY A 87 -53.89 -1.18 24.23
C GLY A 87 -54.30 -2.58 23.76
N PRO A 88 -54.35 -3.57 24.67
CA PRO A 88 -54.63 -4.97 24.32
C PRO A 88 -56.00 -5.18 23.66
N LEU A 89 -57.00 -4.37 24.05
CA LEU A 89 -58.36 -4.45 23.51
C LEU A 89 -58.44 -4.10 22.03
N LEU A 90 -57.57 -3.19 21.54
CA LEU A 90 -57.44 -2.87 20.11
C LEU A 90 -57.09 -4.12 19.31
N TYR A 91 -56.02 -4.81 19.70
CA TYR A 91 -55.53 -5.99 18.99
C TYR A 91 -56.52 -7.16 19.08
N GLN A 92 -57.15 -7.37 20.25
CA GLN A 92 -58.15 -8.42 20.42
C GLN A 92 -59.40 -8.16 19.56
N THR A 93 -59.90 -6.93 19.56
CA THR A 93 -61.08 -6.55 18.77
C THR A 93 -60.79 -6.59 17.28
N ALA A 94 -59.63 -6.07 16.87
CA ALA A 94 -59.18 -6.13 15.48
C ALA A 94 -59.04 -7.58 15.01
N PHE A 95 -58.47 -8.46 15.83
CA PHE A 95 -58.31 -9.87 15.48
C PHE A 95 -59.66 -10.56 15.35
N ASN A 96 -60.57 -10.39 16.31
CA ASN A 96 -61.89 -11.02 16.28
C ASN A 96 -62.68 -10.61 15.04
N ALA A 97 -62.69 -9.32 14.71
CA ALA A 97 -63.39 -8.84 13.54
C ALA A 97 -62.66 -9.25 12.23
N PHE A 98 -61.33 -9.30 12.20
CA PHE A 98 -60.57 -9.77 11.05
C PHE A 98 -60.80 -11.28 10.79
N ALA A 99 -60.80 -12.08 11.85
CA ALA A 99 -61.08 -13.52 11.80
C ALA A 99 -62.51 -13.80 11.36
N ALA A 100 -63.49 -12.98 11.80
CA ALA A 100 -64.89 -13.11 11.38
C ALA A 100 -65.10 -12.84 9.88
N ILE A 101 -64.33 -11.92 9.28
CA ILE A 101 -64.46 -11.55 7.86
C ILE A 101 -63.65 -12.49 6.96
N ASN A 102 -62.42 -12.82 7.36
CA ASN A 102 -61.46 -13.50 6.49
C ASN A 102 -61.25 -14.99 6.81
N GLY A 103 -61.77 -15.47 7.94
CA GLY A 103 -61.56 -16.84 8.42
C GLY A 103 -60.10 -17.11 8.86
N ALA A 104 -59.34 -16.07 9.20
CA ALA A 104 -57.93 -16.19 9.57
C ALA A 104 -57.76 -16.78 10.98
N THR A 105 -56.78 -17.68 11.14
CA THR A 105 -56.38 -18.22 12.45
C THR A 105 -55.20 -17.45 13.02
N VAL A 106 -55.04 -17.45 14.35
CA VAL A 106 -53.89 -16.82 15.03
C VAL A 106 -52.57 -17.37 14.48
N LEU A 107 -52.47 -18.70 14.32
CA LEU A 107 -51.26 -19.35 13.80
C LEU A 107 -50.97 -18.94 12.35
N GLY A 108 -51.98 -18.90 11.48
CA GLY A 108 -51.80 -18.47 10.09
C GLY A 108 -51.38 -17.00 9.98
N LEU A 109 -51.96 -16.14 10.84
CA LEU A 109 -51.64 -14.72 10.87
C LEU A 109 -50.19 -14.48 11.32
N LEU A 110 -49.75 -15.15 12.39
CA LEU A 110 -48.36 -15.06 12.86
C LEU A 110 -47.37 -15.67 11.85
N ALA A 111 -47.72 -16.76 11.17
CA ALA A 111 -46.90 -17.33 10.12
C ALA A 111 -46.71 -16.37 8.93
N SER A 112 -47.76 -15.65 8.54
CA SER A 112 -47.67 -14.62 7.50
C SER A 112 -46.79 -13.43 7.94
N ALA A 113 -46.84 -13.04 9.22
CA ALA A 113 -45.96 -12.01 9.78
C ALA A 113 -44.48 -12.41 9.67
N ALA A 114 -44.14 -13.63 10.10
CA ALA A 114 -42.77 -14.15 10.00
C ALA A 114 -42.27 -14.23 8.55
N THR A 115 -43.17 -14.51 7.61
CA THR A 115 -42.85 -14.51 6.17
C THR A 115 -42.49 -13.11 5.68
N PHE A 116 -43.26 -12.09 6.07
CA PHE A 116 -42.95 -10.70 5.73
C PHE A 116 -41.67 -10.18 6.39
N GLU A 117 -41.42 -10.53 7.66
CA GLU A 117 -40.16 -10.19 8.33
C GLU A 117 -38.96 -10.78 7.60
N THR A 118 -39.05 -12.05 7.20
CA THR A 118 -38.00 -12.72 6.42
C THR A 118 -37.81 -12.05 5.06
N ALA A 119 -38.90 -11.67 4.38
CA ALA A 119 -38.84 -10.98 3.09
C ALA A 119 -38.16 -9.60 3.21
N LEU A 120 -38.52 -8.80 4.22
CA LEU A 120 -37.89 -7.51 4.48
C LEU A 120 -36.41 -7.64 4.86
N GLN A 121 -36.07 -8.63 5.69
CA GLN A 121 -34.69 -8.92 6.08
C GLN A 121 -33.86 -9.32 4.84
N SER A 122 -34.42 -10.16 3.97
CA SER A 122 -33.76 -10.60 2.73
C SER A 122 -33.56 -9.43 1.76
N ASP A 123 -34.58 -8.59 1.56
CA ASP A 123 -34.47 -7.42 0.68
C ASP A 123 -33.45 -6.41 1.20
N ARG A 124 -33.47 -6.11 2.50
CA ARG A 124 -32.45 -5.28 3.16
C ARG A 124 -31.04 -5.80 2.91
N ASN A 125 -30.83 -7.11 3.07
CA ASN A 125 -29.53 -7.73 2.82
C ASN A 125 -29.09 -7.57 1.36
N LYS A 126 -30.00 -7.80 0.40
CA LYS A 126 -29.72 -7.61 -1.04
C LYS A 126 -29.41 -6.16 -1.40
N VAL A 127 -30.08 -5.19 -0.76
CA VAL A 127 -29.81 -3.77 -0.98
C VAL A 127 -28.46 -3.38 -0.40
N LEU A 128 -28.13 -3.85 0.80
CA LEU A 128 -26.81 -3.62 1.41
C LEU A 128 -25.68 -4.26 0.60
N GLU A 129 -25.90 -5.46 0.08
CA GLU A 129 -24.95 -6.13 -0.81
C GLU A 129 -24.74 -5.34 -2.10
N ARG A 130 -25.80 -4.96 -2.80
CA ARG A 130 -25.71 -4.10 -4.00
C ARG A 130 -25.08 -2.74 -3.70
N HIS A 131 -25.30 -2.19 -2.50
CA HIS A 131 -24.67 -0.95 -2.08
C HIS A 131 -23.16 -1.14 -1.90
N ARG A 132 -22.75 -2.20 -1.18
CA ARG A 132 -21.34 -2.59 -1.00
C ARG A 132 -20.64 -2.88 -2.33
N GLU A 133 -21.34 -3.50 -3.27
CA GLU A 133 -20.86 -3.71 -4.63
C GLU A 133 -20.66 -2.39 -5.39
N LYS A 134 -21.62 -1.46 -5.29
CA LYS A 134 -21.53 -0.14 -5.96
C LYS A 134 -20.41 0.75 -5.43
N ILE A 135 -20.13 0.70 -4.14
CA ILE A 135 -18.98 1.37 -3.53
C ILE A 135 -17.68 0.53 -3.65
N GLY A 136 -17.82 -0.68 -4.20
CA GLY A 136 -16.78 -1.68 -4.43
C GLY A 136 -15.97 -2.04 -3.19
N GLU A 137 -16.64 -2.09 -2.04
CA GLU A 137 -16.13 -2.70 -0.80
C GLU A 137 -16.14 -4.24 -0.89
N THR A 138 -16.93 -4.83 -1.79
CA THR A 138 -16.99 -6.28 -2.01
C THR A 138 -16.55 -6.66 -3.42
N LYS A 139 -15.82 -7.77 -3.52
CA LYS A 139 -15.38 -8.39 -4.78
C LYS A 139 -16.54 -9.16 -5.42
N GLY A 140 -17.49 -8.45 -6.00
CA GLY A 140 -18.54 -9.07 -6.82
C GLY A 140 -17.92 -9.73 -8.06
N SER A 141 -18.41 -10.91 -8.46
CA SER A 141 -17.88 -11.72 -9.57
C SER A 141 -17.94 -11.05 -10.95
N ASN A 142 -18.51 -9.85 -11.08
CA ASN A 142 -18.79 -9.21 -12.37
C ASN A 142 -18.67 -7.68 -12.38
N ILE A 143 -18.00 -7.09 -11.39
CA ILE A 143 -17.76 -5.63 -11.34
C ILE A 143 -16.27 -5.41 -11.20
N ALA A 144 -15.73 -4.49 -12.01
CA ALA A 144 -14.33 -4.10 -11.93
C ALA A 144 -14.02 -3.69 -10.47
N PRO A 145 -12.92 -4.20 -9.88
CA PRO A 145 -12.54 -3.85 -8.50
C PRO A 145 -12.55 -2.33 -8.33
N SER A 146 -13.10 -1.84 -7.22
CA SER A 146 -13.11 -0.40 -6.93
C SER A 146 -11.71 0.18 -7.09
N VAL A 147 -11.66 1.46 -7.46
CA VAL A 147 -10.40 2.21 -7.47
C VAL A 147 -9.69 2.09 -6.12
N LEU A 148 -10.44 2.06 -5.01
CA LEU A 148 -9.91 1.81 -3.67
C LEU A 148 -9.25 0.44 -3.53
N LEU A 149 -9.92 -0.65 -3.92
CA LEU A 149 -9.33 -2.00 -3.84
C LEU A 149 -8.08 -2.13 -4.71
N ASN A 150 -8.10 -1.51 -5.90
CA ASN A 150 -6.93 -1.46 -6.79
C ASN A 150 -5.77 -0.67 -6.19
N LEU A 151 -6.05 0.48 -5.57
CA LEU A 151 -5.04 1.29 -4.90
C LEU A 151 -4.46 0.57 -3.68
N THR A 152 -5.29 -0.07 -2.84
CA THR A 152 -4.82 -0.87 -1.70
C THR A 152 -3.97 -2.05 -2.17
N GLY A 153 -4.34 -2.72 -3.27
CA GLY A 153 -3.52 -3.78 -3.86
C GLY A 153 -2.18 -3.27 -4.40
N GLN A 154 -2.16 -2.08 -5.02
CA GLN A 154 -0.92 -1.44 -5.48
C GLN A 154 -0.03 -1.02 -4.31
N GLU A 155 -0.61 -0.44 -3.26
CA GLU A 155 0.10 -0.06 -2.03
C GLU A 155 0.77 -1.27 -1.38
N GLN A 156 0.04 -2.39 -1.26
CA GLN A 156 0.59 -3.62 -0.70
C GLN A 156 1.73 -4.19 -1.55
N LYS A 157 1.62 -4.10 -2.88
CA LYS A 157 2.70 -4.52 -3.79
C LYS A 157 3.94 -3.64 -3.64
N LEU A 158 3.77 -2.33 -3.57
CA LEU A 158 4.88 -1.39 -3.34
C LEU A 158 5.54 -1.62 -1.98
N ALA A 159 4.76 -1.90 -0.93
CA ALA A 159 5.30 -2.20 0.39
C ALA A 159 6.19 -3.45 0.37
N LEU A 160 5.79 -4.50 -0.36
CA LEU A 160 6.62 -5.71 -0.54
C LEU A 160 7.90 -5.42 -1.33
N GLU A 161 7.81 -4.61 -2.38
CA GLU A 161 8.97 -4.22 -3.19
C GLU A 161 9.98 -3.40 -2.38
N ILE A 162 9.50 -2.46 -1.55
CA ILE A 162 10.34 -1.70 -0.62
C ILE A 162 11.03 -2.63 0.38
N ALA A 163 10.33 -3.62 0.91
CA ALA A 163 10.92 -4.58 1.85
C ALA A 163 12.03 -5.42 1.20
N ASP A 164 11.82 -5.90 -0.03
CA ASP A 164 12.85 -6.67 -0.74
C ASP A 164 14.04 -5.80 -1.15
N LEU A 165 13.82 -4.58 -1.66
CA LEU A 165 14.91 -3.64 -1.95
C LEU A 165 15.72 -3.29 -0.70
N THR A 166 15.07 -3.12 0.45
CA THR A 166 15.75 -2.87 1.73
C THR A 166 16.63 -4.06 2.13
N ARG A 167 16.14 -5.28 1.94
CA ARG A 167 16.91 -6.50 2.20
C ARG A 167 18.13 -6.61 1.27
N GLN A 168 17.95 -6.36 -0.02
CA GLN A 168 19.05 -6.35 -0.99
C GLN A 168 20.12 -5.31 -0.65
N LEU A 169 19.70 -4.11 -0.19
CA LEU A 169 20.63 -3.07 0.26
C LEU A 169 21.46 -3.55 1.45
N GLN A 170 20.82 -4.15 2.46
CA GLN A 170 21.52 -4.70 3.63
C GLN A 170 22.53 -5.79 3.24
N GLU A 171 22.14 -6.73 2.37
CA GLU A 171 23.03 -7.77 1.85
C GLU A 171 24.24 -7.16 1.12
N LYS A 172 24.03 -6.12 0.30
CA LYS A 172 25.12 -5.43 -0.42
C LYS A 172 26.03 -4.66 0.53
N GLN A 173 25.49 -4.04 1.56
CA GLN A 173 26.27 -3.31 2.55
C GLN A 173 27.15 -4.25 3.39
N GLN A 174 26.64 -5.44 3.70
CA GLN A 174 27.43 -6.49 4.34
C GLN A 174 28.56 -6.98 3.42
N GLN A 175 28.25 -7.30 2.16
CA GLN A 175 29.27 -7.69 1.16
C GLN A 175 30.35 -6.62 0.99
N LEU A 176 29.98 -5.34 0.96
CA LEU A 176 30.92 -4.23 0.85
C LEU A 176 31.85 -4.16 2.07
N THR A 177 31.31 -4.34 3.27
CA THR A 177 32.10 -4.34 4.52
C THR A 177 33.08 -5.51 4.57
N GLU A 178 32.62 -6.71 4.22
CA GLU A 178 33.46 -7.91 4.16
C GLU A 178 34.59 -7.75 3.14
N THR A 179 34.27 -7.22 1.94
CA THR A 179 35.27 -6.99 0.90
C THR A 179 36.30 -5.94 1.34
N GLN A 180 35.88 -4.88 2.03
CA GLN A 180 36.80 -3.87 2.57
C GLN A 180 37.75 -4.47 3.62
N GLN A 181 37.25 -5.36 4.47
CA GLN A 181 38.06 -6.05 5.46
C GLN A 181 39.09 -6.96 4.78
N GLN A 182 38.67 -7.80 3.83
CA GLN A 182 39.56 -8.67 3.05
C GLN A 182 40.64 -7.88 2.32
N LEU A 183 40.29 -6.76 1.69
CA LEU A 183 41.25 -5.90 1.01
C LEU A 183 42.28 -5.28 1.96
N THR A 184 41.87 -4.96 3.20
CA THR A 184 42.78 -4.46 4.23
C THR A 184 43.74 -5.55 4.70
N GLU A 185 43.23 -6.77 4.90
CA GLU A 185 44.04 -7.94 5.27
C GLU A 185 45.04 -8.32 4.17
N GLU A 186 44.62 -8.33 2.89
CA GLU A 186 45.51 -8.59 1.76
C GLU A 186 46.60 -7.53 1.62
N ARG A 187 46.26 -6.25 1.82
CA ARG A 187 47.25 -5.17 1.83
C ARG A 187 48.27 -5.35 2.93
N GLN A 188 47.83 -5.66 4.15
CA GLN A 188 48.73 -5.90 5.28
C GLN A 188 49.63 -7.11 5.03
N LYS A 189 49.07 -8.21 4.51
CA LYS A 189 49.83 -9.41 4.16
C LYS A 189 50.88 -9.11 3.09
N THR A 190 50.52 -8.39 2.03
CA THR A 190 51.45 -8.02 0.96
C THR A 190 52.57 -7.11 1.47
N GLN A 191 52.24 -6.13 2.32
CA GLN A 191 53.24 -5.26 2.96
C GLN A 191 54.20 -6.05 3.85
N SER A 192 53.70 -6.99 4.66
CA SER A 192 54.56 -7.85 5.49
C SER A 192 55.47 -8.76 4.66
N ALA A 193 54.97 -9.28 3.54
CA ALA A 193 55.76 -10.12 2.64
C ALA A 193 56.88 -9.32 1.97
N LEU A 194 56.59 -8.08 1.56
CA LEU A 194 57.59 -7.17 1.00
C LEU A 194 58.67 -6.82 2.04
N ALA A 195 58.28 -6.42 3.25
CA ALA A 195 59.24 -6.13 4.31
C ALA A 195 60.11 -7.36 4.67
N SER A 196 59.50 -8.55 4.69
CA SER A 196 60.24 -9.81 4.92
C SER A 196 61.25 -10.09 3.80
N TYR A 197 60.87 -9.85 2.54
CA TYR A 197 61.77 -10.02 1.40
C TYR A 197 62.94 -9.03 1.47
N GLU A 198 62.67 -7.76 1.77
CA GLU A 198 63.70 -6.73 1.90
C GLU A 198 64.70 -7.06 3.02
N ALA A 199 64.22 -7.54 4.18
CA ALA A 199 65.07 -7.98 5.27
C ALA A 199 65.96 -9.18 4.87
N ALA A 200 65.39 -10.17 4.19
CA ALA A 200 66.14 -11.33 3.70
C ALA A 200 67.22 -10.93 2.68
N ASN A 201 66.87 -10.01 1.76
CA ASN A 201 67.81 -9.50 0.75
C ASN A 201 68.96 -8.71 1.41
N ALA A 202 68.66 -7.85 2.37
CA ALA A 202 69.67 -7.11 3.12
C ALA A 202 70.62 -8.04 3.90
N SER A 203 70.09 -9.11 4.52
CA SER A 203 70.89 -10.13 5.19
C SER A 203 71.83 -10.84 4.22
N ALA A 204 71.30 -11.33 3.08
CA ALA A 204 72.09 -12.01 2.07
C ALA A 204 73.19 -11.12 1.47
N LEU A 205 72.92 -9.83 1.25
CA LEU A 205 73.93 -8.86 0.80
C LEU A 205 75.03 -8.66 1.84
N SER A 206 74.67 -8.55 3.13
CA SER A 206 75.64 -8.41 4.22
C SER A 206 76.54 -9.64 4.35
N GLU A 207 75.96 -10.84 4.28
CA GLU A 207 76.70 -12.10 4.28
C GLU A 207 77.63 -12.19 3.08
N LEU A 208 77.15 -11.87 1.88
CA LEU A 208 77.95 -11.88 0.66
C LEU A 208 79.13 -10.90 0.74
N GLN A 209 78.91 -9.68 1.25
CA GLN A 209 79.99 -8.70 1.47
C GLN A 209 81.01 -9.20 2.50
N THR A 210 80.55 -9.84 3.57
CA THR A 210 81.41 -10.42 4.61
C THR A 210 82.28 -11.53 4.04
N HIS A 211 81.68 -12.47 3.32
CA HIS A 211 82.40 -13.56 2.65
C HIS A 211 83.35 -13.03 1.58
N ARG A 212 82.95 -12.02 0.80
CA ARG A 212 83.82 -11.38 -0.18
C ARG A 212 85.07 -10.78 0.47
N LYS A 213 84.91 -9.98 1.54
CA LYS A 213 86.06 -9.37 2.26
C LYS A 213 86.98 -10.43 2.86
N ALA A 214 86.40 -11.49 3.45
CA ALA A 214 87.17 -12.63 3.96
C ALA A 214 87.96 -13.32 2.82
N ALA A 215 87.34 -13.55 1.66
CA ALA A 215 87.99 -14.14 0.49
C ALA A 215 89.11 -13.24 -0.07
N GLU A 216 88.87 -11.92 -0.21
CA GLU A 216 89.87 -10.95 -0.65
C GLU A 216 91.10 -10.95 0.28
N THR A 217 90.87 -10.95 1.60
CA THR A 217 91.94 -10.97 2.61
C THR A 217 92.76 -12.26 2.54
N PHE A 218 92.09 -13.41 2.42
CA PHE A 218 92.74 -14.71 2.30
C PHE A 218 93.59 -14.83 1.03
N LEU A 219 93.03 -14.45 -0.13
CA LEU A 219 93.71 -14.52 -1.41
C LEU A 219 94.89 -13.53 -1.51
N ALA A 220 94.72 -12.29 -1.01
CA ALA A 220 95.79 -11.30 -0.99
C ALA A 220 96.94 -11.68 -0.03
N GLY A 221 96.62 -12.28 1.12
CA GLY A 221 97.62 -12.78 2.07
C GLY A 221 98.38 -14.02 1.58
N SER A 222 97.74 -14.87 0.77
CA SER A 222 98.37 -16.06 0.18
C SER A 222 99.32 -15.75 -0.98
N GLY A 223 99.21 -14.56 -1.60
CA GLY A 223 100.09 -14.08 -2.66
C GLY A 223 101.42 -13.48 -2.18
N ALA A 224 101.60 -13.23 -0.88
CA ALA A 224 102.79 -12.59 -0.31
C ALA A 224 103.89 -13.57 0.15
N VAL A 225 103.71 -14.88 -0.09
CA VAL A 225 104.71 -15.92 0.17
C VAL A 225 105.25 -16.43 -1.18
N LYS A 226 106.20 -15.70 -1.74
CA LYS A 226 107.15 -16.22 -2.73
C LYS A 226 108.44 -15.41 -2.69
#